data_AF-A0A383ES98-F1
#
_entry.id   AF-A0A383ES98-F1
#
_cell.length_a   1.000
_cell.length_b   1.000
_cell.length_c   1.000
_cell.angle_alpha   90.00
_cell.angle_beta   90.00
_cell.angle_gamma   90.00
#
_symmetry.space_group_name_H-M   'P 1'
#
loop_
_entity.id
_entity.type
_entity.pdbx_description
1 polymer ?
#
loop_
_entity_poly.entity_id
_entity_poly.type
_entity_poly.pdbx_seq_one_letter_code
_entity_poly.pdbx_strand_id
1 'polypeptide(L)'
;VSDLKTSVLELKGQQEHDDKVFPFAYRCDSGEATLDEATAWTAEHADKLCSQAAEHGAILLRGFPLASVEDFDAMVEAFSLPNFSYDDSLSNAYRINFTPRVFSA
;
A
#
# COMPACT_ATOMS: atom_id res chain seq x y z
N VAL A 1 15.21 -11.06 1.63
CA VAL A 1 14.73 -10.74 3.00
C VAL A 1 15.03 -9.28 3.20
N SER A 2 14.00 -8.45 3.32
CA SER A 2 14.16 -7.01 3.53
C SER A 2 14.53 -6.70 4.98
N ASP A 3 15.45 -5.76 5.20
CA ASP A 3 15.86 -5.30 6.54
C ASP A 3 14.96 -4.16 7.08
N LEU A 4 13.89 -3.83 6.35
CA LEU A 4 12.97 -2.74 6.71
C LEU A 4 12.18 -3.10 7.97
N LYS A 5 12.27 -2.23 8.99
CA LYS A 5 11.60 -2.42 10.27
C LYS A 5 10.23 -1.76 10.26
N THR A 6 9.21 -2.52 10.65
CA THR A 6 7.85 -2.01 10.83
C THR A 6 7.29 -2.37 12.20
N SER A 7 6.39 -1.52 12.70
CA SER A 7 5.58 -1.79 13.90
C SER A 7 4.10 -1.54 13.62
N VAL A 8 3.23 -2.21 14.37
CA VAL A 8 1.81 -1.89 14.36
C VAL A 8 1.62 -0.49 14.95
N LEU A 9 0.79 0.31 14.29
CA LEU A 9 0.52 1.68 14.66
C LEU A 9 -0.92 1.83 15.13
N GLU A 10 -1.11 2.24 16.38
CA GLU A 10 -2.42 2.68 16.86
C GLU A 10 -2.73 4.09 16.33
N LEU A 11 -3.95 4.28 15.83
CA LEU A 11 -4.41 5.55 15.29
C LEU A 11 -5.39 6.21 16.25
N LYS A 12 -5.27 7.53 16.42
CA LYS A 12 -6.28 8.28 17.17
C LYS A 12 -7.63 8.22 16.44
N GLY A 13 -8.66 7.74 17.14
CA GLY A 13 -10.01 7.59 16.57
C GLY A 13 -10.16 6.36 15.67
N GLN A 14 -9.25 5.39 15.75
CA GLN A 14 -9.39 4.08 15.11
C GLN A 14 -10.67 3.41 15.61
N GLN A 15 -11.45 2.86 14.69
CA GLN A 15 -12.69 2.17 15.02
C GLN A 15 -12.38 0.70 15.31
N GLU A 16 -13.29 0.03 16.00
CA GLU A 16 -13.25 -1.42 16.22
C GLU A 16 -14.62 -2.02 15.87
N HIS A 17 -14.59 -3.09 15.08
CA HIS A 17 -15.77 -3.83 14.62
C HIS A 17 -15.46 -5.32 14.74
N ASP A 18 -16.28 -6.09 15.46
CA ASP A 18 -16.08 -7.53 15.68
C ASP A 18 -14.66 -7.90 16.17
N ASP A 19 -14.16 -7.16 17.16
CA ASP A 19 -12.80 -7.29 17.73
C ASP A 19 -11.67 -7.03 16.70
N LYS A 20 -11.97 -6.38 15.57
CA LYS A 20 -11.01 -5.95 14.54
C LYS A 20 -10.94 -4.45 14.44
N VAL A 21 -9.72 -3.92 14.53
CA VAL A 21 -9.47 -2.49 14.32
C VAL A 21 -9.58 -2.11 12.85
N PHE A 22 -10.16 -0.94 12.56
CA PHE A 22 -10.26 -0.38 11.22
C PHE A 22 -9.78 1.09 11.17
N PRO A 23 -8.86 1.42 10.24
CA PRO A 23 -8.03 0.49 9.46
C PRO A 23 -6.96 -0.16 10.34
N PHE A 24 -6.45 -1.34 9.97
CA PHE A 24 -5.21 -1.84 10.56
C PHE A 24 -4.03 -1.00 10.03
N ALA A 25 -2.99 -0.74 10.82
CA ALA A 25 -1.93 0.15 10.38
C ALA A 25 -0.54 -0.33 10.77
N TYR A 26 0.39 -0.18 9.84
CA TYR A 26 1.82 -0.32 10.04
C TYR A 26 2.50 1.04 9.94
N ARG A 27 3.57 1.23 10.72
CA ARG A 27 4.53 2.32 10.55
C ARG A 27 5.88 1.74 10.13
N CYS A 28 6.51 2.35 9.14
CA CYS A 28 7.94 2.15 8.87
C CYS A 28 8.75 2.87 9.95
N ASP A 29 9.55 2.13 10.70
CA ASP A 29 10.42 2.67 11.77
C ASP A 29 11.88 2.82 11.31
N SER A 30 12.19 2.42 10.07
CA SER A 30 13.50 2.63 9.46
C SER A 30 13.72 4.12 9.16
N GLY A 31 14.78 4.71 9.72
CA GLY A 31 15.05 6.15 9.61
C GLY A 31 15.43 6.63 8.20
N GLU A 32 16.10 5.77 7.41
CA GLU A 32 16.50 6.06 6.02
C GLU A 32 16.12 4.88 5.11
N ALA A 33 14.85 4.46 5.16
CA ALA A 33 14.36 3.41 4.26
C ALA A 33 14.48 3.86 2.79
N THR A 34 14.94 2.95 1.94
CA THR A 34 14.98 3.13 0.49
C THR A 34 13.74 2.54 -0.19
N LEU A 35 13.46 2.97 -1.42
CA LEU A 35 12.38 2.38 -2.23
C LEU A 35 12.58 0.88 -2.45
N ASP A 36 13.82 0.43 -2.69
CA ASP A 36 14.14 -0.99 -2.90
C ASP A 36 13.84 -1.83 -1.65
N GLU A 37 14.17 -1.32 -0.46
CA GLU A 37 13.83 -2.01 0.80
C GLU A 37 12.32 -2.06 1.03
N ALA A 38 11.60 -0.99 0.68
CA ALA A 38 10.15 -0.89 0.79
C ALA A 38 9.41 -1.84 -0.17
N THR A 39 9.83 -1.90 -1.43
CA THR A 39 9.25 -2.81 -2.43
C THR A 39 9.61 -4.26 -2.10
N ALA A 40 10.85 -4.56 -1.71
CA ALA A 40 11.24 -5.88 -1.25
C ALA A 40 10.45 -6.35 -0.03
N TRP A 41 10.25 -5.47 0.96
CA TRP A 41 9.43 -5.75 2.14
C TRP A 41 7.98 -6.00 1.75
N THR A 42 7.42 -5.18 0.86
CA THR A 42 6.04 -5.30 0.39
C THR A 42 5.83 -6.63 -0.32
N ALA A 43 6.74 -7.02 -1.23
CA ALA A 43 6.69 -8.29 -1.93
C ALA A 43 6.79 -9.48 -0.96
N GLU A 44 7.68 -9.41 0.04
CA GLU A 44 7.84 -10.45 1.06
C GLU A 44 6.58 -10.61 1.94
N HIS A 45 5.83 -9.53 2.17
CA HIS A 45 4.66 -9.52 3.06
C HIS A 45 3.32 -9.45 2.33
N ALA A 46 3.30 -9.49 0.99
CA ALA A 46 2.12 -9.22 0.17
C ALA A 46 0.92 -10.09 0.58
N ASP A 47 1.10 -11.41 0.70
CA ASP A 47 0.03 -12.34 1.09
C ASP A 47 -0.55 -12.03 2.48
N LYS A 48 0.33 -11.69 3.44
CA LYS A 48 -0.08 -11.33 4.79
C LYS A 48 -0.87 -10.02 4.79
N LEU A 49 -0.39 -9.01 4.06
CA LEU A 49 -1.05 -7.71 3.94
C LEU A 49 -2.41 -7.86 3.23
N CYS A 50 -2.51 -8.67 2.18
CA CYS A 50 -3.78 -8.94 1.51
C CYS A 50 -4.76 -9.66 2.44
N SER A 51 -4.30 -10.66 3.21
CA SER A 51 -5.12 -11.35 4.20
C SER A 51 -5.62 -10.41 5.30
N GLN A 52 -4.73 -9.58 5.85
CA GLN A 52 -5.07 -8.58 6.85
C GLN A 52 -6.01 -7.49 6.28
N ALA A 53 -5.86 -7.10 5.02
CA ALA A 53 -6.77 -6.16 4.38
C ALA A 53 -8.16 -6.77 4.19
N ALA A 54 -8.26 -8.06 3.91
CA ALA A 54 -9.53 -8.78 3.87
C ALA A 54 -10.19 -8.89 5.25
N GLU A 55 -9.41 -9.09 6.32
CA GLU A 55 -9.90 -9.21 7.70
C GLU A 55 -10.30 -7.86 8.30
N HIS A 56 -9.47 -6.83 8.12
CA HIS A 56 -9.65 -5.52 8.73
C HIS A 56 -10.39 -4.54 7.81
N GLY A 57 -10.62 -4.87 6.54
CA GLY A 57 -11.20 -4.00 5.52
C GLY A 57 -10.21 -3.06 4.83
N ALA A 58 -9.21 -2.55 5.56
CA ALA A 58 -8.11 -1.77 4.98
C ALA A 58 -6.84 -1.82 5.83
N ILE A 59 -5.69 -1.65 5.17
CA ILE A 59 -4.40 -1.45 5.81
C ILE A 59 -3.82 -0.09 5.44
N LEU A 60 -3.33 0.64 6.44
CA LEU A 60 -2.50 1.82 6.26
C LEU A 60 -1.01 1.46 6.41
N LEU A 61 -0.21 1.80 5.41
CA LEU A 61 1.25 1.72 5.45
C LEU A 61 1.81 3.15 5.61
N ARG A 62 2.19 3.55 6.83
CA ARG A 62 2.63 4.92 7.15
C ARG A 62 4.15 5.03 7.22
N GLY A 63 4.71 6.10 6.63
CA GLY A 63 6.14 6.43 6.74
C GLY A 63 7.04 5.66 5.78
N PHE A 64 6.48 4.96 4.80
CA PHE A 64 7.24 4.35 3.72
C PHE A 64 7.82 5.45 2.79
N PRO A 65 9.00 5.22 2.17
CA PRO A 65 9.74 6.23 1.42
C PRO A 65 9.17 6.45 0.01
N LEU A 66 7.91 6.89 -0.09
CA LEU A 66 7.24 7.20 -1.35
C LEU A 66 7.16 8.71 -1.54
N ALA A 67 7.90 9.26 -2.50
CA ALA A 67 7.97 10.69 -2.75
C ALA A 67 7.39 11.10 -4.12
N SER A 68 7.25 10.14 -5.04
CA SER A 68 6.78 10.35 -6.41
C SER A 68 5.63 9.40 -6.79
N VAL A 69 5.05 9.64 -7.97
CA VAL A 69 4.04 8.75 -8.54
C VAL A 69 4.66 7.41 -8.91
N GLU A 70 5.90 7.43 -9.40
CA GLU A 70 6.68 6.26 -9.77
C GLU A 70 7.05 5.41 -8.55
N ASP A 71 7.37 6.03 -7.41
CA ASP A 71 7.62 5.30 -6.16
C ASP A 71 6.36 4.58 -5.68
N PHE A 72 5.21 5.27 -5.77
CA PHE A 72 3.93 4.67 -5.43
C PHE A 72 3.57 3.50 -6.36
N ASP A 73 3.74 3.65 -7.68
CA ASP A 73 3.53 2.56 -8.63
C ASP A 73 4.45 1.36 -8.36
N ALA A 74 5.74 1.61 -8.09
CA ALA A 74 6.70 0.56 -7.72
C ALA A 74 6.26 -0.22 -6.46
N MET A 75 5.73 0.47 -5.45
CA MET A 75 5.21 -0.20 -4.25
C MET A 75 3.91 -0.97 -4.54
N VAL A 76 3.01 -0.44 -5.38
CA VAL A 76 1.80 -1.15 -5.82
C VAL A 76 2.16 -2.41 -6.62
N GLU A 77 3.12 -2.32 -7.53
CA GLU A 77 3.61 -3.46 -8.31
C GLU A 77 4.21 -4.56 -7.43
N ALA A 78 4.87 -4.20 -6.32
CA ALA A 78 5.43 -5.17 -5.39
C ALA A 78 4.38 -6.09 -4.74
N PHE A 79 3.10 -5.70 -4.67
CA PHE A 79 2.03 -6.60 -4.23
C PHE A 79 1.73 -7.73 -5.22
N SER A 80 2.21 -7.64 -6.47
CA SER A 80 2.00 -8.62 -7.54
C SER A 80 0.52 -8.98 -7.80
N LEU A 81 -0.39 -8.04 -7.48
CA LEU A 81 -1.81 -8.17 -7.77
C LEU A 81 -2.09 -7.86 -9.25
N PRO A 82 -3.15 -8.44 -9.85
CA PRO A 82 -3.58 -8.08 -11.19
C PRO A 82 -3.85 -6.57 -11.30
N ASN A 83 -3.31 -5.92 -12.34
CA ASN A 83 -3.62 -4.53 -12.62
C ASN A 83 -5.02 -4.41 -13.23
N PHE A 84 -5.69 -3.29 -12.94
CA PHE A 84 -6.88 -2.83 -13.63
C PHE A 84 -6.64 -1.41 -14.12
N SER A 85 -6.22 -1.28 -15.38
CA SER A 85 -5.83 0.02 -15.93
C SER A 85 -7.05 0.88 -16.27
N TYR A 86 -6.83 2.19 -16.48
CA TYR A 86 -7.91 3.06 -16.93
C TYR A 86 -8.44 2.68 -18.31
N ASP A 87 -7.56 2.25 -19.23
CA ASP A 87 -7.93 1.86 -20.59
C ASP A 87 -8.83 0.60 -20.59
N ASP A 88 -8.66 -0.27 -19.59
CA ASP A 88 -9.50 -1.46 -19.40
C ASP A 88 -10.86 -1.15 -18.75
N SER A 89 -11.03 0.05 -18.19
CA SER A 89 -12.20 0.39 -17.38
C SER A 89 -13.48 0.67 -18.18
N LEU A 90 -13.36 0.85 -19.51
CA LEU A 90 -14.43 1.30 -20.41
C LEU A 90 -15.10 2.63 -19.97
N SER A 91 -14.44 3.39 -19.09
CA SER A 91 -14.95 4.65 -18.56
C SER A 91 -14.72 5.81 -19.53
N ASN A 92 -15.72 6.68 -19.63
CA ASN A 92 -15.64 7.93 -20.41
C ASN A 92 -15.22 9.14 -19.57
N ALA A 93 -14.94 8.96 -18.27
CA ALA A 93 -14.44 10.05 -17.44
C ALA A 93 -13.09 10.56 -17.99
N TYR A 94 -12.81 11.86 -17.82
CA TYR A 94 -11.46 12.34 -18.12
C TYR A 94 -10.51 11.90 -16.99
N ARG A 95 -9.30 11.46 -17.35
CA ARG A 95 -8.24 11.09 -16.42
C ARG A 95 -6.88 11.56 -16.93
N ILE A 96 -6.02 11.91 -15.98
CA ILE A 96 -4.59 12.07 -16.21
C ILE A 96 -3.92 10.76 -15.79
N ASN A 97 -3.38 10.02 -16.76
CA ASN A 97 -2.62 8.79 -16.52
C ASN A 97 -1.16 9.17 -16.26
N PHE A 98 -0.65 8.81 -15.09
CA PHE A 98 0.78 8.99 -14.75
C PHE A 98 1.56 7.70 -15.03
N THR A 99 0.97 6.55 -14.69
CA THR A 99 1.47 5.21 -15.04
C THR A 99 0.30 4.29 -15.41
N PRO A 100 0.53 3.06 -15.92
CA PRO A 100 -0.54 2.10 -16.18
C PRO A 100 -1.39 1.71 -14.95
N ARG A 101 -0.89 1.94 -13.73
CA ARG A 101 -1.61 1.66 -12.46
C ARG A 101 -2.06 2.92 -11.73
N VAL A 102 -1.46 4.07 -12.02
CA VAL A 102 -1.70 5.33 -11.29
C VAL A 102 -2.29 6.39 -12.21
N PHE A 103 -3.53 6.79 -11.91
CA PHE A 103 -4.27 7.81 -12.66
C PHE A 103 -5.17 8.61 -11.73
N SER A 104 -5.47 9.87 -12.10
CA SER A 104 -6.28 10.79 -11.28
C SER A 104 -7.38 11.50 -12.08
N ALA A 105 -8.39 11.98 -11.36
CA ALA A 105 -9.58 12.67 -11.88
C ALA A 105 -9.37 14.16 -12.12
#